data_AF-A0A644ZL28-F1
#
_entry.id   AF-A0A644ZL28-F1
#
_cell.length_a   1.000
_cell.length_b   1.000
_cell.length_c   1.000
_cell.angle_alpha   90.00
_cell.angle_beta   90.00
_cell.angle_gamma   90.00
#
_symmetry.space_group_name_H-M   'P 1'
#
loop_
_entity.id
_entity.type
_entity.pdbx_description
1 polymer ?
#
loop_
_entity_poly.entity_id
_entity_poly.type
_entity_poly.pdbx_seq_one_letter_code
_entity_poly.pdbx_strand_id
1 'polypeptide(L)'
;MNGINYIRNSVKVVIDAYNGDTNFYVVDENDPIAVTYSKIFPELFKSSKELSKDLKDHFRYPEDLFTIQSNVLSKYHVSDPGVFYNGDDVWSIAEDKEKVEAEQKFNEADYVTMKLPNEGKEEMVILEYFNTKGRDNMVAMYGARMDGENYGKMFLYEFPTGGTVYSPMLFKQKINQDPVISKEISLWDTKGSEVQFGDILIVPIENSLLYVEPLYLRASGEKSIPEMRNVIVGYGDKLVLAPNIETALKNIFNIKDEGNNKPNVPGGPVITGDMSKVKEAYNKAIEAQKNGDWAKYGQYINELGNLINSLSQ
;
A
#
# COMPACT_ATOMS: atom_id res chain seq x y z
N MET A 1 -9.12 24.04 -14.37
CA MET A 1 -10.06 24.10 -13.23
C MET A 1 -11.43 24.39 -13.78
N ASN A 2 -12.40 23.53 -13.55
CA ASN A 2 -13.75 23.53 -14.14
C ASN A 2 -14.65 24.67 -13.60
N GLY A 3 -14.17 25.91 -13.59
CA GLY A 3 -14.93 27.07 -13.09
C GLY A 3 -15.04 27.20 -11.57
N ILE A 4 -14.36 26.34 -10.79
CA ILE A 4 -14.34 26.41 -9.33
C ILE A 4 -13.42 27.57 -8.90
N ASN A 5 -13.98 28.54 -8.18
CA ASN A 5 -13.28 29.70 -7.62
C ASN A 5 -13.15 29.65 -6.09
N TYR A 6 -13.85 28.72 -5.44
CA TYR A 6 -13.86 28.53 -4.01
C TYR A 6 -14.08 27.06 -3.67
N ILE A 7 -13.28 26.51 -2.77
CA ILE A 7 -13.45 25.16 -2.24
C ILE A 7 -12.88 25.10 -0.83
N ARG A 8 -13.59 24.42 0.08
CA ARG A 8 -13.20 24.20 1.47
C ARG A 8 -13.76 22.88 1.99
N ASN A 9 -13.09 22.30 2.98
CA ASN A 9 -13.52 21.10 3.71
C ASN A 9 -14.39 21.47 4.93
N SER A 10 -15.49 22.16 4.71
CA SER A 10 -16.21 22.85 5.79
C SER A 10 -17.37 22.09 6.39
N VAL A 11 -17.90 21.11 5.67
CA VAL A 11 -19.06 20.33 6.08
C VAL A 11 -18.78 18.84 5.87
N LYS A 12 -19.12 18.02 6.87
CA LYS A 12 -19.14 16.55 6.75
C LYS A 12 -20.58 16.07 6.74
N VAL A 13 -20.90 15.20 5.80
CA VAL A 13 -22.24 14.62 5.66
C VAL A 13 -22.16 13.16 6.03
N VAL A 14 -22.97 12.76 7.00
CA VAL A 14 -23.09 11.37 7.46
C VAL A 14 -24.46 10.87 7.04
N ILE A 15 -24.49 9.76 6.31
CA ILE A 15 -25.71 9.13 5.83
C ILE A 15 -25.81 7.78 6.52
N ASP A 16 -26.93 7.55 7.22
CA ASP A 16 -27.25 6.24 7.76
C ASP A 16 -27.55 5.28 6.60
N ALA A 17 -26.78 4.20 6.50
CA ALA A 17 -26.87 3.26 5.39
C ALA A 17 -28.16 2.40 5.40
N TYR A 18 -28.85 2.29 6.53
CA TYR A 18 -30.06 1.49 6.67
C TYR A 18 -31.31 2.26 6.31
N ASN A 19 -31.43 3.51 6.75
CA ASN A 19 -32.65 4.30 6.58
C ASN A 19 -32.47 5.58 5.74
N GLY A 20 -31.24 5.96 5.40
CA GLY A 20 -30.93 7.14 4.59
C GLY A 20 -30.92 8.46 5.37
N ASP A 21 -31.05 8.43 6.70
CA ASP A 21 -31.00 9.63 7.54
C ASP A 21 -29.70 10.38 7.29
N THR A 22 -29.83 11.63 6.84
CA THR A 22 -28.69 12.45 6.43
C THR A 22 -28.45 13.57 7.43
N ASN A 23 -27.22 13.63 7.95
CA ASN A 23 -26.81 14.61 8.95
C ASN A 23 -25.64 15.44 8.41
N PHE A 24 -25.81 16.76 8.38
CA PHE A 24 -24.78 17.71 7.95
C PHE A 24 -24.11 18.33 9.17
N TYR A 25 -22.79 18.23 9.28
CA TYR A 25 -22.02 18.77 10.39
C TYR A 25 -21.06 19.84 9.89
N VAL A 26 -21.14 21.05 10.46
CA VAL A 26 -20.19 22.12 10.16
C VAL A 26 -18.89 21.85 10.93
N VAL A 27 -17.82 21.53 10.20
CA VAL A 27 -16.51 21.17 10.75
C VAL A 27 -15.47 22.30 10.65
N ASP A 28 -15.65 23.24 9.71
CA ASP A 28 -14.89 24.50 9.68
C ASP A 28 -15.77 25.65 10.14
N GLU A 29 -15.68 26.01 11.42
CA GLU A 29 -16.43 27.12 12.02
C GLU A 29 -15.93 28.50 11.54
N ASN A 30 -14.81 28.57 10.81
CA ASN A 30 -14.25 29.81 10.28
C ASN A 30 -14.62 30.05 8.80
N ASP A 31 -15.24 29.08 8.12
CA ASP A 31 -15.71 29.28 6.75
C ASP A 31 -16.95 30.19 6.73
N PRO A 32 -16.85 31.42 6.19
CA PRO A 32 -17.98 32.34 6.17
C PRO A 32 -19.16 31.84 5.35
N ILE A 33 -18.92 31.02 4.31
CA ILE A 33 -19.98 30.44 3.49
C ILE A 33 -20.72 29.38 4.30
N ALA A 34 -20.02 28.40 4.86
CA ALA A 34 -20.64 27.34 5.67
C ALA A 34 -21.40 27.92 6.88
N VAL A 35 -20.80 28.89 7.57
CA VAL A 35 -21.45 29.57 8.72
C VAL A 35 -22.71 30.32 8.28
N THR A 36 -22.69 30.98 7.12
CA THR A 36 -23.87 31.69 6.61
C THR A 36 -24.99 30.73 6.26
N TYR A 37 -24.68 29.62 5.56
CA TYR A 37 -25.68 28.59 5.25
C TYR A 37 -26.26 27.93 6.50
N SER A 38 -25.43 27.68 7.51
CA SER A 38 -25.89 27.17 8.81
C SER A 38 -26.86 28.12 9.51
N LYS A 39 -26.67 29.44 9.41
CA LYS A 39 -27.61 30.44 9.95
C LYS A 39 -28.93 30.51 9.17
N ILE A 40 -28.90 30.30 7.86
CA ILE A 40 -30.10 30.31 7.00
C ILE A 40 -30.94 29.04 7.25
N PHE A 41 -30.28 27.89 7.44
CA PHE A 41 -30.92 26.58 7.63
C PHE A 41 -30.50 25.92 8.96
N PRO A 42 -30.93 26.46 10.11
CA PRO A 42 -30.47 26.00 11.43
C PRO A 42 -30.89 24.57 11.77
N GLU A 43 -31.93 24.03 11.14
CA GLU A 43 -32.37 22.65 11.32
C GLU A 43 -31.58 21.64 10.45
N LEU A 44 -30.94 22.11 9.37
CA LEU A 44 -30.20 21.26 8.45
C LEU A 44 -28.78 20.98 8.95
N PHE A 45 -28.12 21.99 9.51
CA PHE A 45 -26.72 21.93 9.92
C PHE A 45 -26.59 21.76 11.44
N LYS A 46 -25.81 20.76 11.83
CA LYS A 46 -25.48 20.43 13.22
C LYS A 46 -24.08 20.88 13.59
N SER A 47 -23.83 21.03 14.89
CA SER A 47 -22.49 21.34 15.37
C SER A 47 -21.58 20.12 15.25
N SER A 48 -20.32 20.30 14.84
CA SER A 48 -19.31 19.23 14.90
C SER A 48 -19.04 18.70 16.32
N LYS A 49 -19.52 19.38 17.36
CA LYS A 49 -19.48 18.90 18.75
C LYS A 49 -20.41 17.72 18.99
N GLU A 50 -21.46 17.58 18.19
CA GLU A 50 -22.43 16.47 18.27
C GLU A 50 -21.94 15.18 17.61
N LEU A 51 -20.89 15.26 16.80
CA LEU A 51 -20.28 14.08 16.16
C LEU A 51 -19.66 13.15 17.22
N SER A 52 -19.95 11.86 17.10
CA SER A 52 -19.31 10.82 17.89
C SER A 52 -17.80 10.79 17.62
N LYS A 53 -17.02 10.32 18.60
CA LYS A 53 -15.58 10.12 18.44
C LYS A 53 -15.27 9.17 17.27
N ASP A 54 -16.03 8.08 17.18
CA ASP A 54 -15.88 7.08 16.13
C ASP A 54 -16.02 7.67 14.73
N LEU A 55 -17.02 8.52 14.48
CA LEU A 55 -17.18 9.18 13.18
C LEU A 55 -16.02 10.15 12.88
N LYS A 56 -15.54 10.88 13.88
CA LYS A 56 -14.39 11.79 13.72
C LYS A 56 -13.10 11.05 13.36
N ASP A 57 -12.89 9.90 13.99
CA ASP A 57 -11.71 9.06 13.75
C ASP A 57 -11.69 8.48 12.32
N HIS A 58 -12.83 8.46 11.62
CA HIS A 58 -12.94 8.00 10.22
C HIS A 58 -13.00 9.16 9.19
N PHE A 59 -12.67 10.38 9.60
CA PHE A 59 -12.66 11.51 8.67
C PHE A 59 -11.57 11.35 7.61
N ARG A 60 -11.98 11.32 6.35
CA ARG A 60 -11.06 11.42 5.22
C ARG A 60 -10.84 12.89 4.83
N TYR A 61 -9.61 13.20 4.43
CA TYR A 61 -9.33 14.47 3.76
C TYR A 61 -9.96 14.43 2.36
N PRO A 62 -10.64 15.49 1.88
CA PRO A 62 -11.36 15.42 0.62
C PRO A 62 -10.41 15.31 -0.57
N GLU A 63 -10.60 14.27 -1.37
CA GLU A 63 -9.77 13.97 -2.53
C GLU A 63 -9.79 15.07 -3.57
N ASP A 64 -10.97 15.57 -3.95
CA ASP A 64 -11.10 16.65 -4.93
C ASP A 64 -10.32 17.92 -4.51
N LEU A 65 -10.37 18.23 -3.20
CA LEU A 65 -9.62 19.36 -2.64
C LEU A 65 -8.11 19.09 -2.73
N PHE A 66 -7.68 17.89 -2.35
CA PHE A 66 -6.29 17.48 -2.43
C PHE A 66 -5.78 17.52 -3.88
N THR A 67 -6.52 16.96 -4.83
CA THR A 67 -6.19 16.98 -6.25
C THR A 67 -6.08 18.41 -6.79
N ILE A 68 -6.99 19.31 -6.41
CA ILE A 68 -6.88 20.73 -6.76
C ILE A 68 -5.62 21.35 -6.18
N GLN A 69 -5.33 21.11 -4.90
CA GLN A 69 -4.13 21.60 -4.23
C GLN A 69 -2.84 21.08 -4.88
N SER A 70 -2.76 19.79 -5.20
CA SER A 70 -1.64 19.16 -5.91
C SER A 70 -1.43 19.77 -7.28
N ASN A 71 -2.50 20.01 -8.04
CA ASN A 71 -2.43 20.67 -9.34
C ASN A 71 -1.93 22.12 -9.24
N VAL A 72 -2.33 22.87 -8.20
CA VAL A 72 -1.79 24.21 -7.94
C VAL A 72 -0.30 24.12 -7.59
N LEU A 73 0.07 23.24 -6.67
CA LEU A 73 1.45 23.07 -6.21
C LEU A 73 2.41 22.75 -7.37
N SER A 74 1.97 21.98 -8.37
CA SER A 74 2.76 21.64 -9.56
C SER A 74 3.36 22.85 -10.30
N LYS A 75 2.74 24.03 -10.16
CA LYS A 75 3.18 25.29 -10.79
C LYS A 75 3.64 26.35 -9.80
N TYR A 76 3.10 26.34 -8.59
CA TYR A 76 3.26 27.43 -7.62
C TYR A 76 4.13 27.08 -6.41
N HIS A 77 4.85 25.94 -6.44
CA HIS A 77 5.88 25.63 -5.44
C HIS A 77 7.09 26.58 -5.56
N VAL A 78 7.34 27.14 -6.74
CA VAL A 78 8.42 28.09 -7.01
C VAL A 78 8.09 29.47 -6.44
N SER A 79 9.02 30.02 -5.65
CA SER A 79 8.92 31.38 -5.11
C SER A 79 9.71 32.43 -5.91
N ASP A 80 10.70 32.02 -6.69
CA ASP A 80 11.47 32.93 -7.55
C ASP A 80 10.64 33.36 -8.78
N PRO A 81 10.42 34.68 -8.98
CA PRO A 81 9.60 35.15 -10.10
C PRO A 81 10.20 34.87 -11.48
N GLY A 82 11.52 34.82 -11.60
CA GLY A 82 12.21 34.55 -12.87
C GLY A 82 12.02 33.11 -13.30
N VAL A 83 12.26 32.17 -12.38
CA VAL A 83 12.01 30.73 -12.60
C VAL A 83 10.54 30.48 -12.91
N PHE A 84 9.62 31.12 -12.17
CA PHE A 84 8.19 30.99 -12.42
C PHE A 84 7.78 31.53 -13.80
N TYR A 85 8.27 32.71 -14.18
CA TYR A 85 7.95 33.33 -15.47
C TYR A 85 8.45 32.51 -16.66
N ASN A 86 9.66 31.94 -16.55
CA ASN A 86 10.25 31.12 -17.59
C ASN A 86 9.63 29.71 -17.66
N GLY A 87 9.06 29.23 -16.55
CA GLY A 87 8.58 27.86 -16.43
C GLY A 87 9.72 26.84 -16.37
N ASP A 88 10.86 27.24 -15.82
CA ASP A 88 12.08 26.41 -15.76
C ASP A 88 11.97 25.27 -14.73
N ASP A 89 11.14 25.45 -13.69
CA ASP A 89 10.86 24.45 -12.65
C ASP A 89 9.35 24.24 -12.53
N VAL A 90 8.82 23.40 -13.42
CA VAL A 90 7.41 22.99 -13.41
C VAL A 90 7.37 21.50 -13.12
N TRP A 91 6.47 21.10 -12.24
CA TRP A 91 6.25 19.70 -11.94
C TRP A 91 5.01 19.18 -12.66
N SER A 92 4.91 17.86 -12.73
CA SER A 92 3.71 17.14 -13.13
C SER A 92 3.43 16.06 -12.10
N ILE A 93 2.15 15.75 -11.89
CA ILE A 93 1.76 14.58 -11.10
C ILE A 93 2.36 13.33 -11.76
N ALA A 94 2.95 12.45 -10.97
CA ALA A 94 3.54 11.23 -11.47
C ALA A 94 2.43 10.26 -11.88
N GLU A 95 2.55 9.70 -13.06
CA GLU A 95 1.60 8.72 -13.58
C GLU A 95 1.97 7.33 -13.09
N ASP A 96 0.96 6.46 -12.99
CA ASP A 96 1.11 5.03 -12.81
C ASP A 96 0.13 4.32 -13.73
N LYS A 97 0.60 3.30 -14.42
CA LYS A 97 -0.16 2.62 -15.46
C LYS A 97 -0.13 1.12 -15.21
N GLU A 98 -1.27 0.46 -15.44
CA GLU A 98 -1.36 -1.01 -15.37
C GLU A 98 -0.36 -1.72 -16.30
N LYS A 99 0.04 -1.06 -17.40
CA LYS A 99 1.11 -1.47 -18.31
C LYS A 99 1.89 -0.24 -18.79
N VAL A 100 3.17 -0.41 -19.10
CA VAL A 100 4.02 0.69 -19.62
C VAL A 100 3.43 1.31 -20.90
N GLU A 101 2.82 0.49 -21.75
CA GLU A 101 2.22 0.92 -23.03
C GLU A 101 0.75 1.35 -22.91
N ALA A 102 0.15 1.27 -21.71
CA ALA A 102 -1.26 1.65 -21.54
C ALA A 102 -1.48 3.16 -21.74
N GLU A 103 -2.73 3.52 -22.06
CA GLU A 103 -3.15 4.92 -22.05
C GLU A 103 -2.95 5.54 -20.66
N GLN A 104 -2.73 6.85 -20.61
CA GLN A 104 -2.59 7.58 -19.35
C GLN A 104 -3.88 7.44 -18.54
N LYS A 105 -3.78 6.84 -17.37
CA LYS A 105 -4.80 6.97 -16.33
C LYS A 105 -4.43 8.19 -15.49
N PHE A 106 -5.45 8.98 -15.14
CA PHE A 106 -5.32 9.84 -13.97
C PHE A 106 -5.25 8.90 -12.77
N ASN A 107 -4.16 8.98 -12.01
CA ASN A 107 -4.08 8.28 -10.74
C ASN A 107 -5.02 8.96 -9.76
N GLU A 108 -5.87 8.19 -9.10
CA GLU A 108 -6.49 8.64 -7.85
C GLU A 108 -5.38 8.71 -6.80
N ALA A 109 -5.48 9.68 -5.89
CA ALA A 109 -4.45 9.88 -4.89
C ALA A 109 -4.46 8.73 -3.86
N ASP A 110 -3.27 8.24 -3.49
CA ASP A 110 -3.13 7.02 -2.69
C ASP A 110 -3.45 7.27 -1.22
N TYR A 111 -4.28 6.40 -0.64
CA TYR A 111 -4.54 6.40 0.80
C TYR A 111 -3.71 5.32 1.48
N VAL A 112 -2.82 5.72 2.37
CA VAL A 112 -1.84 4.83 2.98
C VAL A 112 -1.80 5.03 4.49
N THR A 113 -1.73 3.94 5.24
CA THR A 113 -1.33 3.99 6.65
C THR A 113 0.18 3.82 6.73
N MET A 114 0.88 4.85 7.17
CA MET A 114 2.33 4.80 7.34
C MET A 114 2.79 5.64 8.52
N LYS A 115 4.00 5.37 8.98
CA LYS A 115 4.70 6.22 9.94
C LYS A 115 5.50 7.26 9.16
N LEU A 116 5.06 8.52 9.20
CA LEU A 116 5.80 9.60 8.55
C LEU A 116 7.19 9.79 9.19
N PRO A 117 8.19 10.29 8.44
CA PRO A 117 9.49 10.64 8.98
C PRO A 117 9.39 11.53 10.23
N ASN A 118 10.14 11.20 11.27
CA ASN A 118 10.17 11.88 12.57
C ASN A 118 8.89 11.78 13.43
N GLU A 119 7.87 11.06 12.97
CA GLU A 119 6.67 10.82 13.77
C GLU A 119 6.81 9.54 14.60
N GLY A 120 6.09 9.47 15.72
CA GLY A 120 6.17 8.35 16.67
C GLY A 120 5.17 7.23 16.41
N LYS A 121 4.13 7.49 15.61
CA LYS A 121 2.99 6.60 15.39
C LYS A 121 2.63 6.56 13.90
N GLU A 122 2.02 5.47 13.49
CA GLU A 122 1.38 5.31 12.20
C GLU A 122 0.14 6.21 12.11
N GLU A 123 -0.12 6.71 10.90
CA GLU A 123 -1.31 7.49 10.59
C GLU A 123 -1.76 7.27 9.15
N MET A 124 -3.04 7.48 8.89
CA MET A 124 -3.59 7.51 7.54
C MET A 124 -3.28 8.84 6.86
N VAL A 125 -2.74 8.76 5.64
CA VAL A 125 -2.42 9.90 4.78
C VAL A 125 -3.00 9.69 3.38
N ILE A 126 -3.30 10.78 2.69
CA ILE A 126 -3.44 10.79 1.23
C ILE A 126 -2.15 11.32 0.62
N LEU A 127 -1.70 10.73 -0.48
CA LEU A 127 -0.40 10.99 -1.10
C LEU A 127 -0.52 11.25 -2.60
N GLU A 128 0.40 12.08 -3.08
CA GLU A 128 0.66 12.29 -4.49
C GLU A 128 2.18 12.38 -4.71
N TYR A 129 2.65 11.91 -5.86
CA TYR A 129 4.04 12.02 -6.26
C TYR A 129 4.19 13.03 -7.41
N PHE A 130 5.30 13.77 -7.42
CA PHE A 130 5.59 14.74 -8.47
C PHE A 130 6.84 14.37 -9.23
N ASN A 131 6.80 14.54 -10.54
CA ASN A 131 7.94 14.46 -11.44
C ASN A 131 8.34 15.85 -11.94
N THR A 132 9.59 16.00 -12.39
CA THR A 132 9.94 17.13 -13.24
C THR A 132 9.13 17.06 -14.53
N LYS A 133 8.48 18.15 -14.94
CA LYS A 133 7.64 18.15 -16.16
C LYS A 133 8.44 17.68 -17.38
N GLY A 134 7.89 16.69 -18.09
CA GLY A 134 8.50 16.10 -19.29
C GLY A 134 9.60 15.07 -19.00
N ARG A 135 9.77 14.65 -17.75
CA ARG A 135 10.67 13.56 -17.35
C ARG A 135 9.96 12.65 -16.35
N ASP A 136 10.42 11.40 -16.27
CA ASP A 136 9.85 10.40 -15.35
C ASP A 136 10.65 10.31 -14.03
N ASN A 137 11.50 11.29 -13.70
CA ASN A 137 12.19 11.32 -12.41
C ASN A 137 11.32 12.01 -11.36
N MET A 138 11.14 11.36 -10.22
CA MET A 138 10.39 11.89 -9.09
C MET A 138 11.20 12.99 -8.40
N VAL A 139 10.56 14.09 -8.04
CA VAL A 139 11.16 15.26 -7.39
C VAL A 139 10.52 15.59 -6.05
N ALA A 140 9.28 15.18 -5.81
CA ALA A 140 8.65 15.38 -4.52
C ALA A 140 7.57 14.34 -4.22
N MET A 141 7.28 14.20 -2.92
CA MET A 141 6.12 13.50 -2.38
C MET A 141 5.32 14.49 -1.53
N TYR A 142 4.02 14.59 -1.79
CA TYR A 142 3.12 15.52 -1.13
C TYR A 142 1.95 14.77 -0.54
N GLY A 143 1.44 15.21 0.61
CA GLY A 143 0.33 14.53 1.24
C GLY A 143 -0.42 15.35 2.27
N ALA A 144 -1.57 14.83 2.68
CA ALA A 144 -2.37 15.36 3.78
C ALA A 144 -2.67 14.27 4.81
N ARG A 145 -2.51 14.62 6.09
CA ARG A 145 -2.70 13.74 7.25
C ARG A 145 -4.19 13.66 7.62
N MET A 146 -4.66 12.50 8.09
CA MET A 146 -6.09 12.27 8.37
C MET A 146 -6.40 11.95 9.84
N ASP A 147 -5.39 11.81 10.69
CA ASP A 147 -5.65 11.29 12.04
C ASP A 147 -5.51 12.37 13.12
N GLY A 148 -6.49 12.38 14.04
CA GLY A 148 -6.47 13.16 15.27
C GLY A 148 -6.18 14.66 15.06
N GLU A 149 -5.25 15.19 15.86
CA GLU A 149 -4.85 16.61 15.81
C GLU A 149 -4.09 16.98 14.53
N ASN A 150 -3.73 15.99 13.71
CA ASN A 150 -3.03 16.21 12.45
C ASN A 150 -3.98 16.25 11.25
N TYR A 151 -5.28 15.97 11.43
CA TYR A 151 -6.26 16.01 10.35
C TYR A 151 -6.15 17.30 9.52
N GLY A 152 -5.95 17.14 8.22
CA GLY A 152 -5.83 18.24 7.25
C GLY A 152 -4.48 18.95 7.22
N LYS A 153 -3.51 18.58 8.06
CA LYS A 153 -2.13 19.10 7.94
C LYS A 153 -1.46 18.47 6.73
N MET A 154 -0.93 19.33 5.85
CA MET A 154 -0.24 18.93 4.64
C MET A 154 1.27 18.86 4.87
N PHE A 155 1.95 18.02 4.12
CA PHE A 155 3.41 17.92 4.11
C PHE A 155 3.92 17.79 2.68
N LEU A 156 5.14 18.28 2.46
CA LEU A 156 5.85 18.19 1.19
C LEU A 156 7.29 17.74 1.49
N TYR A 157 7.70 16.64 0.87
CA TYR A 157 9.07 16.18 0.88
C TYR A 157 9.66 16.33 -0.51
N GLU A 158 10.63 17.23 -0.63
CA GLU A 158 11.40 17.42 -1.86
C GLU A 158 12.63 16.51 -1.83
N PHE A 159 12.85 15.82 -2.95
CA PHE A 159 13.96 14.90 -3.09
C PHE A 159 15.23 15.61 -3.59
N PRO A 160 16.42 15.13 -3.20
CA PRO A 160 17.68 15.74 -3.64
C PRO A 160 17.88 15.68 -5.15
N THR A 161 18.44 16.74 -5.73
CA THR A 161 18.71 16.86 -7.17
C THR A 161 19.94 16.07 -7.66
N GLY A 162 20.71 15.47 -6.75
CA GLY A 162 21.98 14.79 -7.04
C GLY A 162 21.86 13.33 -7.52
N GLY A 163 20.65 12.80 -7.67
CA GLY A 163 20.43 11.42 -8.08
C GLY A 163 19.03 11.21 -8.69
N THR A 164 18.84 10.08 -9.37
CA THR A 164 17.54 9.70 -9.92
C THR A 164 16.70 9.06 -8.83
N VAL A 165 15.61 9.72 -8.45
CA VAL A 165 14.57 9.08 -7.65
C VAL A 165 13.52 8.50 -8.60
N TYR A 166 13.26 7.21 -8.48
CA TYR A 166 12.32 6.52 -9.35
C TYR A 166 10.89 6.97 -9.05
N SER A 167 10.20 7.48 -10.07
CA SER A 167 8.73 7.60 -10.05
C SER A 167 8.08 6.23 -10.21
N PRO A 168 6.76 6.09 -10.01
CA PRO A 168 6.05 4.85 -10.32
C PRO A 168 6.35 4.35 -11.74
N MET A 169 6.19 5.19 -12.76
CA MET A 169 6.52 4.79 -14.14
C MET A 169 7.99 4.36 -14.32
N LEU A 170 8.94 5.11 -13.77
CA LEU A 170 10.35 4.78 -13.93
C LEU A 170 10.74 3.49 -13.18
N PHE A 171 10.10 3.24 -12.03
CA PHE A 171 10.25 1.98 -11.30
C PHE A 171 9.69 0.79 -12.10
N LYS A 172 8.51 0.94 -12.71
CA LYS A 172 7.91 -0.06 -13.60
C LYS A 172 8.78 -0.36 -14.82
N GLN A 173 9.41 0.67 -15.41
CA GLN A 173 10.41 0.47 -16.47
C GLN A 173 11.64 -0.30 -15.96
N LYS A 174 12.14 0.01 -14.76
CA LYS A 174 13.26 -0.72 -14.12
C LYS A 174 12.92 -2.20 -13.90
N ILE A 175 11.70 -2.50 -13.46
CA ILE A 175 11.19 -3.87 -13.33
C ILE A 175 11.27 -4.62 -14.66
N ASN A 176 10.77 -4.01 -15.74
CA ASN A 176 10.77 -4.63 -17.07
C ASN A 176 12.18 -4.80 -17.68
N GLN A 177 13.17 -4.07 -17.19
CA GLN A 177 14.57 -4.20 -17.59
C GLN A 177 15.32 -5.26 -16.77
N ASP A 178 14.79 -5.70 -15.63
CA ASP A 178 15.41 -6.76 -14.83
C ASP A 178 15.29 -8.11 -15.55
N PRO A 179 16.40 -8.82 -15.84
CA PRO A 179 16.36 -10.03 -16.66
C PRO A 179 15.68 -11.22 -15.97
N VAL A 180 15.64 -11.26 -14.64
CA VAL A 180 14.98 -12.33 -13.89
C VAL A 180 13.48 -12.08 -13.86
N ILE A 181 13.06 -10.86 -13.53
CA ILE A 181 11.65 -10.50 -13.42
C ILE A 181 10.99 -10.45 -14.79
N SER A 182 11.61 -9.80 -15.79
CA SER A 182 11.07 -9.71 -17.15
C SER A 182 10.87 -11.09 -17.80
N LYS A 183 11.75 -12.05 -17.51
CA LYS A 183 11.59 -13.43 -17.95
C LYS A 183 10.35 -14.08 -17.33
N GLU A 184 10.15 -13.93 -16.03
CA GLU A 184 8.98 -14.49 -15.34
C GLU A 184 7.68 -13.87 -15.85
N ILE A 185 7.64 -12.54 -15.98
CA ILE A 185 6.49 -11.82 -16.54
C ILE A 185 6.19 -12.32 -17.96
N SER A 186 7.20 -12.48 -18.81
CA SER A 186 7.01 -12.98 -20.18
C SER A 186 6.49 -14.43 -20.24
N LEU A 187 6.78 -15.25 -19.23
CA LEU A 187 6.25 -16.63 -19.14
C LEU A 187 4.78 -16.64 -18.71
N TRP A 188 4.36 -15.68 -17.89
CA TRP A 188 2.97 -15.53 -17.46
C TRP A 188 2.11 -14.75 -18.46
N ASP A 189 2.70 -13.81 -19.20
CA ASP A 189 2.03 -13.00 -20.22
C ASP A 189 2.09 -13.72 -21.58
N THR A 190 1.35 -14.83 -21.67
CA THR A 190 1.29 -15.69 -22.87
C THR A 190 -0.15 -15.89 -23.34
N LYS A 191 -0.35 -16.53 -24.50
CA LYS A 191 -1.69 -16.75 -25.06
C LYS A 191 -2.59 -17.53 -24.07
N GLY A 192 -3.48 -16.81 -23.39
CA GLY A 192 -4.42 -17.36 -22.42
C GLY A 192 -4.35 -16.72 -21.03
N SER A 193 -3.28 -15.98 -20.72
CA SER A 193 -3.12 -15.24 -19.47
C SER A 193 -2.46 -13.88 -19.69
N GLU A 194 -2.83 -12.93 -18.86
CA GLU A 194 -2.38 -11.55 -18.91
C GLU A 194 -1.84 -11.14 -17.54
N VAL A 195 -0.63 -10.58 -17.54
CA VAL A 195 -0.05 -9.95 -16.34
C VAL A 195 -0.54 -8.51 -16.24
N GLN A 196 -0.97 -8.12 -15.05
CA GLN A 196 -1.39 -6.76 -14.71
C GLN A 196 -0.60 -6.29 -13.50
N PHE A 197 0.05 -5.15 -13.65
CA PHE A 197 0.61 -4.43 -12.51
C PHE A 197 -0.52 -3.74 -11.75
N GLY A 198 -0.46 -3.75 -10.41
CA GLY A 198 -1.29 -2.86 -9.61
C GLY A 198 -0.65 -1.47 -9.48
N ASP A 199 -1.10 -0.76 -8.45
CA ASP A 199 -0.60 0.56 -8.10
C ASP A 199 0.67 0.45 -7.24
N ILE A 200 1.67 1.24 -7.58
CA ILE A 200 2.96 1.27 -6.89
C ILE A 200 2.83 2.07 -5.60
N LEU A 201 3.08 1.41 -4.47
CA LEU A 201 3.22 2.08 -3.19
C LEU A 201 4.68 2.45 -2.93
N ILE A 202 4.95 3.73 -2.68
CA ILE A 202 6.28 4.24 -2.31
C ILE A 202 6.26 4.64 -0.83
N VAL A 203 7.00 3.91 0.00
CA VAL A 203 7.08 4.14 1.44
C VAL A 203 8.43 4.76 1.80
N PRO A 204 8.47 5.96 2.39
CA PRO A 204 9.72 6.51 2.91
C PRO A 204 10.15 5.75 4.17
N ILE A 205 11.40 5.28 4.18
CA ILE A 205 12.03 4.64 5.34
C ILE A 205 13.35 5.35 5.60
N GLU A 206 13.42 6.08 6.71
CA GLU A 206 14.58 6.92 7.06
C GLU A 206 14.98 7.84 5.90
N ASN A 207 16.14 7.58 5.27
CA ASN A 207 16.69 8.36 4.17
C ASN A 207 16.59 7.61 2.83
N SER A 208 15.66 6.67 2.68
CA SER A 208 15.51 5.83 1.50
C SER A 208 14.04 5.54 1.20
N LEU A 209 13.78 5.03 0.01
CA LEU A 209 12.42 4.69 -0.44
C LEU A 209 12.32 3.18 -0.65
N LEU A 210 11.25 2.60 -0.10
CA LEU A 210 10.82 1.24 -0.38
C LEU A 210 9.68 1.31 -1.40
N TYR A 211 9.85 0.58 -2.50
CA TYR A 211 8.85 0.48 -3.56
C TYR A 211 8.17 -0.88 -3.47
N VAL A 212 6.84 -0.90 -3.53
CA VAL A 212 6.04 -2.13 -3.48
C VAL A 212 5.07 -2.13 -4.64
N GLU A 213 5.21 -3.12 -5.50
CA GLU A 213 4.40 -3.27 -6.71
C GLU A 213 3.72 -4.65 -6.72
N PRO A 214 2.39 -4.73 -6.51
CA PRO A 214 1.66 -5.99 -6.61
C PRO A 214 1.51 -6.41 -8.07
N LEU A 215 1.60 -7.71 -8.32
CA LEU A 215 1.49 -8.30 -9.65
C LEU A 215 0.36 -9.32 -9.70
N TYR A 216 -0.61 -9.03 -10.55
CA TYR A 216 -1.82 -9.81 -10.76
C TYR A 216 -1.72 -10.62 -12.04
N LEU A 217 -2.33 -11.80 -12.01
CA LEU A 217 -2.49 -12.66 -13.18
C LEU A 217 -3.98 -12.86 -13.45
N ARG A 218 -4.37 -12.66 -14.70
CA ARG A 218 -5.75 -12.81 -15.15
C ARG A 218 -5.80 -13.71 -16.38
N ALA A 219 -6.81 -14.58 -16.51
CA ALA A 219 -7.01 -15.32 -17.76
C ALA A 219 -7.51 -14.38 -18.88
N SER A 220 -7.16 -14.60 -20.16
CA SER A 220 -7.53 -13.69 -21.27
C SER A 220 -9.03 -13.69 -21.66
N GLY A 221 -9.94 -14.16 -20.80
CA GLY A 221 -11.38 -14.19 -21.04
C GLY A 221 -12.12 -13.00 -20.42
N GLU A 222 -13.29 -12.63 -20.96
CA GLU A 222 -14.06 -11.44 -20.54
C GLU A 222 -14.56 -11.44 -19.09
N LYS A 223 -14.67 -12.60 -18.44
CA LYS A 223 -15.15 -12.76 -17.04
C LYS A 223 -14.07 -13.32 -16.10
N SER A 224 -12.83 -12.98 -16.36
CA SER A 224 -11.69 -13.41 -15.55
C SER A 224 -11.46 -12.43 -14.40
N ILE A 225 -11.30 -12.97 -13.20
CA ILE A 225 -10.95 -12.18 -12.00
C ILE A 225 -9.43 -12.20 -11.87
N PRO A 226 -8.75 -11.04 -11.76
CA PRO A 226 -7.33 -10.99 -11.47
C PRO A 226 -7.03 -11.61 -10.10
N GLU A 227 -5.99 -12.44 -10.02
CA GLU A 227 -5.45 -12.98 -8.76
C GLU A 227 -4.05 -12.43 -8.52
N MET A 228 -3.78 -11.88 -7.33
CA MET A 228 -2.42 -11.48 -6.97
C MET A 228 -1.56 -12.74 -6.88
N ARG A 229 -0.49 -12.77 -7.70
CA ARG A 229 0.45 -13.89 -7.72
C ARG A 229 1.68 -13.57 -6.91
N ASN A 230 2.27 -12.42 -7.18
CA ASN A 230 3.53 -12.00 -6.59
C ASN A 230 3.49 -10.51 -6.24
N VAL A 231 4.49 -10.10 -5.48
CA VAL A 231 4.84 -8.71 -5.22
C VAL A 231 6.29 -8.48 -5.63
N ILE A 232 6.55 -7.33 -6.21
CA ILE A 232 7.89 -6.84 -6.51
C ILE A 232 8.23 -5.77 -5.49
N VAL A 233 9.36 -5.91 -4.82
CA VAL A 233 9.85 -4.94 -3.85
C VAL A 233 11.19 -4.39 -4.30
N GLY A 234 11.31 -3.07 -4.26
CA GLY A 234 12.53 -2.34 -4.59
C GLY A 234 13.06 -1.55 -3.40
N TYR A 235 14.37 -1.60 -3.18
CA TYR A 235 15.06 -0.80 -2.17
C TYR A 235 16.50 -0.53 -2.62
N GLY A 236 16.81 0.74 -2.86
CA GLY A 236 18.05 1.15 -3.52
C GLY A 236 18.21 0.48 -4.90
N ASP A 237 19.29 -0.28 -5.07
CA ASP A 237 19.57 -1.01 -6.31
C ASP A 237 19.00 -2.43 -6.36
N LYS A 238 18.40 -2.91 -5.28
CA LYS A 238 17.84 -4.26 -5.21
C LYS A 238 16.40 -4.28 -5.70
N LEU A 239 16.08 -5.31 -6.48
CA LEU A 239 14.71 -5.70 -6.84
C LEU A 239 14.50 -7.16 -6.45
N VAL A 240 13.35 -7.45 -5.86
CA VAL A 240 12.97 -8.79 -5.43
C VAL A 240 11.55 -9.07 -5.89
N LEU A 241 11.37 -10.17 -6.64
CA LEU A 241 10.07 -10.75 -6.93
C LEU A 241 9.81 -11.89 -5.93
N ALA A 242 8.68 -11.85 -5.22
CA ALA A 242 8.31 -12.90 -4.25
C ALA A 242 6.79 -13.14 -4.18
N PRO A 243 6.32 -14.27 -3.64
CA PRO A 243 4.88 -14.58 -3.56
C PRO A 243 4.08 -13.67 -2.61
N ASN A 244 4.75 -13.01 -1.66
CA ASN A 244 4.11 -12.11 -0.69
C ASN A 244 5.11 -11.09 -0.13
N ILE A 245 4.57 -10.04 0.50
CA ILE A 245 5.36 -8.92 1.03
C ILE A 245 6.34 -9.35 2.13
N GLU A 246 5.95 -10.29 3.00
CA GLU A 246 6.81 -10.81 4.06
C GLU A 246 8.08 -11.45 3.47
N THR A 247 7.91 -12.32 2.47
CA THR A 247 9.03 -13.00 1.80
C THR A 247 9.89 -12.00 1.04
N ALA A 248 9.28 -11.02 0.37
CA ALA A 248 10.01 -9.99 -0.34
C ALA A 248 10.88 -9.14 0.61
N LEU A 249 10.32 -8.72 1.76
CA LEU A 249 11.03 -7.95 2.78
C LEU A 249 12.17 -8.76 3.41
N LYS A 250 11.96 -10.04 3.73
CA LYS A 250 13.02 -10.91 4.23
C LYS A 250 14.18 -11.01 3.24
N ASN A 251 13.86 -11.23 1.97
CA ASN A 251 14.85 -11.36 0.90
C ASN A 251 15.63 -10.05 0.65
N ILE A 252 14.94 -8.90 0.60
CA ILE A 252 15.59 -7.64 0.24
C ILE A 252 16.53 -7.12 1.35
N PHE A 253 16.15 -7.35 2.61
CA PHE A 253 16.93 -6.98 3.79
C PHE A 253 17.82 -8.10 4.32
N ASN A 254 17.87 -9.26 3.64
CA ASN A 254 18.61 -10.45 4.07
C ASN A 254 18.32 -10.85 5.53
N ILE A 255 17.06 -10.69 5.95
CA ILE A 255 16.63 -11.08 7.30
C ILE A 255 16.58 -12.60 7.31
N LYS A 256 17.53 -13.21 8.01
CA LYS A 256 17.51 -14.64 8.30
C LYS A 256 16.41 -14.88 9.32
N ASP A 257 15.55 -15.87 9.09
CA ASP A 257 14.63 -16.34 10.13
C ASP A 257 15.48 -16.80 11.32
N GLU A 258 15.57 -15.99 12.37
CA GLU A 258 15.83 -16.53 13.70
C GLU A 258 14.65 -17.46 13.98
N GLY A 259 14.95 -18.76 13.98
CA GLY A 259 13.96 -19.82 13.79
C GLY A 259 12.68 -19.62 14.59
N ASN A 260 11.63 -19.21 13.91
CA ASN A 260 10.23 -19.41 14.28
C ASN A 260 9.40 -19.52 13.00
N ASN A 261 9.70 -20.55 12.21
CA ASN A 261 8.82 -21.00 11.15
C ASN A 261 7.53 -21.57 11.78
N LYS A 262 6.49 -20.75 11.86
CA LYS A 262 5.10 -21.21 11.76
C LYS A 262 4.49 -20.56 10.52
N PRO A 263 4.10 -21.33 9.50
CA PRO A 263 3.21 -20.84 8.46
C PRO A 263 1.86 -20.53 9.12
N ASN A 264 1.44 -19.27 9.07
CA ASN A 264 0.12 -18.87 9.53
C ASN A 264 -0.91 -19.24 8.44
N VAL A 265 -1.52 -20.41 8.58
CA VAL A 265 -2.75 -20.77 7.84
C VAL A 265 -3.92 -20.48 8.78
N PRO A 266 -4.94 -19.69 8.39
CA PRO A 266 -6.08 -19.44 9.25
C PRO A 266 -6.92 -20.73 9.40
N GLY A 267 -7.11 -21.21 10.64
CA GLY A 267 -8.26 -22.05 10.99
C GLY A 267 -8.05 -23.55 11.22
N GLY A 268 -6.90 -24.00 11.78
CA GLY A 268 -6.74 -25.38 12.27
C GLY A 268 -6.37 -25.42 13.77
N PRO A 269 -6.72 -26.49 14.52
CA PRO A 269 -6.37 -26.59 15.94
C PRO A 269 -4.86 -26.46 16.15
N VAL A 270 -4.46 -25.62 17.10
CA VAL A 270 -3.04 -25.38 17.40
C VAL A 270 -2.46 -26.59 18.12
N ILE A 271 -1.69 -27.40 17.40
CA ILE A 271 -0.90 -28.49 17.98
C ILE A 271 0.24 -27.89 18.81
N THR A 272 0.19 -28.07 20.14
CA THR A 272 1.25 -27.66 21.07
C THR A 272 1.92 -28.88 21.68
N GLY A 273 2.90 -29.45 20.97
CA GLY A 273 3.83 -30.34 21.64
C GLY A 273 5.09 -30.58 20.84
N ASP A 274 6.00 -31.32 21.48
CA ASP A 274 7.41 -31.39 21.13
C ASP A 274 7.64 -32.18 19.82
N MET A 275 7.56 -31.45 18.70
CA MET A 275 7.75 -31.95 17.33
C MET A 275 9.10 -32.66 17.12
N SER A 276 10.08 -32.39 17.99
CA SER A 276 11.40 -33.00 17.98
C SER A 276 11.33 -34.52 18.21
N LYS A 277 10.47 -34.96 19.14
CA LYS A 277 10.31 -36.39 19.47
C LYS A 277 9.58 -37.16 18.37
N VAL A 278 8.62 -36.53 17.70
CA VAL A 278 7.93 -37.09 16.53
C VAL A 278 8.92 -37.33 15.39
N LYS A 279 9.78 -36.36 15.11
CA LYS A 279 10.79 -36.48 14.05
C LYS A 279 11.82 -37.57 14.37
N GLU A 280 12.19 -37.72 15.63
CA GLU A 280 13.12 -38.77 16.08
C GLU A 280 12.51 -40.17 15.95
N ALA A 281 11.27 -40.37 16.40
CA ALA A 281 10.57 -41.66 16.27
C ALA A 281 10.38 -42.07 14.79
N TYR A 282 10.05 -41.11 13.92
CA TYR A 282 9.95 -41.35 12.48
C TYR A 282 11.30 -41.78 11.87
N ASN A 283 12.39 -41.10 12.21
CA ASN A 283 13.71 -41.45 11.68
C ASN A 283 14.17 -42.84 12.14
N LYS A 284 13.93 -43.20 13.42
CA LYS A 284 14.20 -44.55 13.94
C LYS A 284 13.39 -45.62 13.23
N ALA A 285 12.14 -45.33 12.87
CA ALA A 285 11.32 -46.23 12.06
C ALA A 285 11.93 -46.43 10.67
N ILE A 286 12.26 -45.36 9.95
CA ILE A 286 12.86 -45.45 8.61
C ILE A 286 14.20 -46.20 8.63
N GLU A 287 15.00 -46.04 9.67
CA GLU A 287 16.27 -46.75 9.83
C GLU A 287 16.06 -48.25 10.12
N ALA A 288 15.09 -48.61 10.99
CA ALA A 288 14.71 -50.00 11.23
C ALA A 288 14.15 -50.68 9.97
N GLN A 289 13.37 -49.95 9.16
CA GLN A 289 12.86 -50.43 7.87
C GLN A 289 14.00 -50.71 6.89
N LYS A 290 14.96 -49.78 6.76
CA LYS A 290 16.13 -49.95 5.88
C LYS A 290 16.99 -51.15 6.28
N ASN A 291 17.07 -51.43 7.57
CA ASN A 291 17.81 -52.57 8.12
C ASN A 291 16.99 -53.88 8.14
N GLY A 292 15.74 -53.87 7.65
CA GLY A 292 14.87 -55.04 7.58
C GLY A 292 14.33 -55.54 8.94
N ASP A 293 14.47 -54.76 10.01
CA ASP A 293 13.99 -55.09 11.35
C ASP A 293 12.53 -54.62 11.52
N TRP A 294 11.62 -55.43 10.96
CA TRP A 294 10.19 -55.12 10.92
C TRP A 294 9.52 -55.08 12.30
N ALA A 295 10.08 -55.79 13.29
CA ALA A 295 9.57 -55.77 14.65
C ALA A 295 9.81 -54.41 15.31
N LYS A 296 11.03 -53.87 15.19
CA LYS A 296 11.34 -52.52 15.69
C LYS A 296 10.66 -51.42 14.88
N TYR A 297 10.54 -51.60 13.57
CA TYR A 297 9.76 -50.68 12.73
C TYR A 297 8.32 -50.54 13.24
N GLY A 298 7.65 -51.67 13.50
CA GLY A 298 6.28 -51.67 14.05
C GLY A 298 6.19 -50.98 15.42
N GLN A 299 7.20 -51.16 16.28
CA GLN A 299 7.26 -50.46 17.57
C GLN A 299 7.39 -48.95 17.41
N TYR A 300 8.33 -48.48 16.59
CA TYR A 300 8.57 -47.04 16.40
C TYR A 300 7.43 -46.34 15.66
N ILE A 301 6.73 -47.03 14.74
CA ILE A 301 5.54 -46.48 14.09
C ILE A 301 4.37 -46.37 15.06
N ASN A 302 4.19 -47.32 15.98
CA ASN A 302 3.18 -47.22 17.03
C ASN A 302 3.50 -46.09 18.03
N GLU A 303 4.77 -45.93 18.39
CA GLU A 303 5.23 -44.83 19.24
C GLU A 303 5.01 -43.47 18.57
N LEU A 304 5.33 -43.36 17.28
CA LEU A 304 5.05 -42.18 16.46
C LEU A 304 3.54 -41.87 16.42
N GLY A 305 2.69 -42.88 16.20
CA GLY A 305 1.23 -42.72 16.20
C GLY A 305 0.70 -42.22 17.54
N ASN A 306 1.21 -42.75 18.66
CA ASN A 306 0.83 -42.30 19.99
C ASN A 306 1.28 -40.85 20.27
N LEU A 307 2.49 -40.48 19.84
CA LEU A 307 2.99 -39.11 19.96
C LEU A 307 2.14 -38.14 19.13
N ILE A 308 1.77 -38.49 17.90
CA ILE A 308 0.89 -37.69 17.05
C ILE A 308 -0.51 -37.56 17.66
N ASN A 309 -1.06 -38.63 18.23
CA ASN A 309 -2.37 -38.59 18.89
C ASN A 309 -2.35 -37.72 20.16
N SER A 310 -1.24 -37.68 20.90
CA SER A 310 -1.07 -36.81 22.07
C SER A 310 -0.95 -35.32 21.72
N LEU A 311 -0.62 -35.02 20.46
CA LEU A 311 -0.49 -33.66 19.92
C LEU A 311 -1.82 -33.08 19.43
N SER A 312 -2.83 -33.93 19.25
CA SER A 312 -4.18 -33.57 18.78
C SER A 312 -5.23 -33.38 19.89
N GLN A 313 -4.83 -33.40 21.17
CA GLN A 313 -5.68 -33.05 22.33
C GLN A 313 -5.45 -31.64 22.81
#